data_AF-A0A0F7V9Q0-F1
#
_entry.id   AF-A0A0F7V9Q0-F1
#
_cell.length_a   1.000
_cell.length_b   1.000
_cell.length_c   1.000
_cell.angle_alpha   90.00
_cell.angle_beta   90.00
_cell.angle_gamma   90.00
#
_symmetry.space_group_name_H-M   'P 1'
#
loop_
_entity.id
_entity.type
_entity.pdbx_description
1 polymer ?
#
loop_
_entity_poly.entity_id
_entity_poly.type
_entity_poly.pdbx_seq_one_letter_code
_entity_poly.pdbx_strand_id
1 'polypeptide(L)'
;MPPIRSANAQKLANQEGKILLALSDLENGRINSLRAAAKLYAIPRSTLQARADGRLSRVDIHPNRRKLTELEEDSLVQWIISMDERGAAPRKATVREMANILLSARGSHRSHPPPTVGVNWSSKFIDRRPELRMRLSIRHDYQRALNEDPKLLREWFSTVQRTIDENGI
;
A
#
# COMPACT_ATOMS: atom_id res chain seq x y z
N MET A 1 9.02 -8.61 9.18
CA MET A 1 9.28 -9.77 8.31
C MET A 1 8.59 -9.51 6.97
N PRO A 2 9.29 -9.63 5.83
CA PRO A 2 8.62 -9.60 4.53
C PRO A 2 7.60 -10.75 4.45
N PRO A 3 6.43 -10.55 3.82
CA PRO A 3 5.40 -11.57 3.77
C PRO A 3 5.89 -12.80 2.99
N ILE A 4 5.64 -13.99 3.54
CA ILE A 4 5.95 -15.27 2.89
C ILE A 4 5.14 -15.32 1.59
N ARG A 5 5.84 -15.28 0.45
CA ARG A 5 5.20 -15.44 -0.86
C ARG A 5 4.60 -16.83 -0.94
N SER A 6 3.36 -16.95 -1.41
CA SER A 6 2.76 -18.26 -1.66
C SER A 6 3.64 -19.05 -2.66
N ALA A 7 3.67 -20.37 -2.55
CA ALA A 7 4.50 -21.24 -3.40
C ALA A 7 4.31 -20.94 -4.91
N ASN A 8 3.10 -20.54 -5.30
CA ASN A 8 2.78 -20.18 -6.68
C ASN A 8 3.39 -18.83 -7.11
N ALA A 9 3.42 -17.84 -6.22
CA ALA A 9 4.07 -16.56 -6.48
C ALA A 9 5.60 -16.70 -6.62
N GLN A 10 6.22 -17.58 -5.83
CA GLN A 10 7.65 -17.87 -5.98
C GLN A 10 7.96 -18.55 -7.32
N LYS A 11 7.12 -19.50 -7.75
CA LYS A 11 7.26 -20.16 -9.05
C LYS A 11 7.17 -19.17 -10.21
N LEU A 12 6.22 -18.22 -10.16
CA LEU A 12 6.07 -17.17 -11.17
C LEU A 12 7.28 -16.22 -11.20
N ALA A 13 7.78 -15.80 -10.04
CA ALA A 13 8.97 -14.94 -9.97
C ALA A 13 10.22 -15.64 -10.54
N ASN A 14 10.40 -16.92 -10.23
CA ASN A 14 11.51 -17.72 -10.77
C ASN A 14 11.38 -17.89 -12.30
N GLN A 15 10.17 -18.09 -12.82
CA GLN A 15 9.92 -18.18 -14.25
C GLN A 15 10.24 -16.84 -14.95
N GLU A 16 9.85 -15.73 -14.34
CA GLU A 16 10.10 -14.39 -14.87
C GLU A 16 11.60 -14.07 -14.92
N GLY A 17 12.35 -14.41 -13.86
CA GLY A 17 13.80 -14.25 -13.83
C GLY A 17 14.50 -15.01 -14.96
N LYS A 18 14.03 -16.23 -15.30
CA LYS A 18 14.57 -16.99 -16.45
C LYS A 18 14.28 -16.30 -17.78
N ILE A 19 13.09 -15.71 -17.94
CA ILE A 19 12.72 -14.99 -19.16
C ILE A 19 13.60 -13.76 -19.35
N LEU A 20 13.81 -12.97 -18.28
CA LEU A 20 14.67 -11.78 -18.32
C LEU A 20 16.12 -12.14 -18.66
N LEU A 21 16.64 -13.22 -18.06
CA LEU A 21 17.99 -13.71 -18.37
C LEU A 21 18.10 -14.15 -19.85
N ALA A 22 17.11 -14.88 -20.36
CA ALA A 22 17.07 -15.29 -21.76
C ALA A 22 17.02 -14.12 -22.75
N LEU A 23 16.27 -13.06 -22.42
CA LEU A 23 16.24 -11.83 -23.21
C LEU A 23 17.59 -11.10 -23.17
N SER A 24 18.20 -11.00 -21.97
CA SER A 24 19.51 -10.37 -21.84
C SER A 24 20.61 -11.11 -22.61
N ASP A 25 20.55 -12.45 -22.69
CA ASP A 25 21.52 -13.25 -23.43
C ASP A 25 21.32 -13.16 -24.96
N LEU A 26 20.08 -12.91 -25.40
CA LEU A 26 19.77 -12.58 -26.80
C LEU A 26 20.28 -11.18 -27.17
N GLU A 27 20.06 -10.19 -26.30
CA GLU A 27 20.49 -8.80 -26.51
C GLU A 27 22.02 -8.67 -26.51
N ASN A 28 22.70 -9.39 -25.61
CA ASN A 28 24.15 -9.47 -25.54
C ASN A 28 24.79 -10.36 -26.62
N GLY A 29 23.99 -10.95 -27.53
CA GLY A 29 24.50 -11.79 -28.61
C GLY A 29 25.15 -13.11 -28.16
N ARG A 30 24.96 -13.54 -26.90
CA ARG A 30 25.45 -14.85 -26.42
C ARG A 30 24.65 -15.99 -27.06
N ILE A 31 23.39 -15.72 -27.40
CA ILE A 31 22.50 -16.65 -28.08
C ILE A 31 21.96 -15.97 -29.32
N ASN A 32 22.10 -16.65 -30.47
CA ASN A 32 21.79 -16.05 -31.77
C ASN A 32 20.33 -16.27 -32.22
N SER A 33 19.51 -16.96 -31.42
CA SER A 33 18.11 -17.19 -31.79
C SER A 33 17.18 -17.36 -30.60
N LEU A 34 15.96 -16.85 -30.75
CA LEU A 34 14.88 -16.98 -29.78
C LEU A 34 14.49 -18.45 -29.54
N ARG A 35 14.70 -19.32 -30.53
CA ARG A 35 14.49 -20.78 -30.40
C ARG A 35 15.54 -21.42 -29.50
N ALA A 36 16.81 -21.06 -29.68
CA ALA A 36 17.91 -21.59 -28.88
C ALA A 36 17.80 -21.13 -27.44
N ALA A 37 17.47 -19.85 -27.21
CA ALA A 37 17.24 -19.30 -25.88
C ALA A 37 16.07 -20.01 -25.17
N ALA A 38 14.93 -20.17 -25.85
CA ALA A 38 13.78 -20.89 -25.31
C ALA A 38 14.14 -22.33 -24.88
N LYS A 39 14.94 -23.04 -25.69
CA LYS A 39 15.41 -24.40 -25.36
C LYS A 39 16.40 -24.40 -24.19
N LEU A 40 17.36 -23.49 -24.17
CA LEU A 40 18.40 -23.42 -23.13
C LEU A 40 17.81 -23.15 -21.74
N TYR A 41 16.88 -22.20 -21.65
CA TYR A 41 16.26 -21.82 -20.39
C TYR A 41 15.01 -22.64 -20.04
N ALA A 42 14.65 -23.62 -20.88
CA ALA A 42 13.45 -24.44 -20.76
C ALA A 42 12.14 -23.61 -20.64
N ILE A 43 12.02 -22.58 -21.49
CA ILE A 43 10.85 -21.67 -21.55
C ILE A 43 10.09 -21.95 -22.85
N PRO A 44 8.75 -21.97 -22.84
CA PRO A 44 7.98 -22.00 -24.08
C PRO A 44 8.34 -20.83 -24.99
N ARG A 45 8.63 -21.11 -26.26
CA ARG A 45 9.01 -20.08 -27.25
C ARG A 45 7.98 -18.95 -27.34
N SER A 46 6.68 -19.29 -27.29
CA SER A 46 5.59 -18.30 -27.34
C SER A 46 5.63 -17.32 -26.17
N THR A 47 6.00 -17.78 -24.97
CA THR A 47 6.15 -16.92 -23.79
C THR A 47 7.34 -15.98 -23.94
N LEU A 48 8.49 -16.49 -24.38
CA LEU A 48 9.69 -15.68 -24.60
C LEU A 48 9.46 -14.65 -25.72
N GLN A 49 8.80 -15.05 -26.80
CA GLN A 49 8.44 -14.17 -27.91
C GLN A 49 7.47 -13.07 -27.46
N ALA A 50 6.39 -13.43 -26.75
CA ALA A 50 5.46 -12.46 -26.19
C ALA A 50 6.14 -11.42 -25.29
N ARG A 51 7.17 -11.84 -24.53
CA ARG A 51 7.95 -10.93 -23.68
C ARG A 51 8.89 -10.04 -24.50
N ALA A 52 9.54 -10.59 -25.53
CA ALA A 52 10.35 -9.82 -26.48
C ALA A 52 9.52 -8.78 -27.25
N ASP A 53 8.26 -9.12 -27.57
CA ASP A 53 7.27 -8.21 -28.18
C ASP A 53 6.75 -7.14 -27.19
N GLY A 54 7.25 -7.11 -25.96
CA GLY A 54 6.95 -6.08 -24.96
C GLY A 54 5.75 -6.36 -24.05
N ARG A 55 5.12 -7.54 -24.09
CA ARG A 55 4.05 -7.86 -23.12
C ARG A 55 4.65 -7.92 -21.71
N LEU A 56 4.05 -7.19 -20.77
CA LEU A 56 4.43 -7.16 -19.35
C LEU A 56 4.12 -8.49 -18.64
N SER A 57 4.84 -8.80 -17.55
CA SER A 57 4.54 -9.99 -16.75
C SER A 57 3.25 -9.75 -15.98
N ARG A 58 2.60 -10.83 -15.58
CA ARG A 58 1.44 -10.73 -14.70
C ARG A 58 1.76 -10.04 -13.36
N VAL A 59 3.01 -10.06 -12.91
CA VAL A 59 3.44 -9.40 -11.66
C VAL A 59 3.59 -7.91 -11.86
N ASP A 60 4.05 -7.48 -13.04
CA ASP A 60 4.27 -6.07 -13.38
C ASP A 60 3.01 -5.38 -13.93
N ILE A 61 2.03 -6.15 -14.40
CA ILE A 61 0.76 -5.60 -14.92
C ILE A 61 -0.02 -4.94 -13.80
N HIS A 62 -0.34 -3.66 -14.02
CA HIS A 62 -1.24 -2.92 -13.15
C HIS A 62 -2.63 -3.58 -13.13
N PRO A 63 -3.18 -3.93 -11.96
CA PRO A 63 -4.49 -4.59 -11.89
C PRO A 63 -5.59 -3.70 -12.48
N ASN A 64 -6.35 -4.22 -13.45
CA ASN A 64 -7.42 -3.50 -14.18
C ASN A 64 -8.47 -2.80 -13.30
N ARG A 65 -8.56 -3.13 -12.00
CA ARG A 65 -9.53 -2.57 -11.05
C ARG A 65 -8.99 -1.41 -10.22
N ARG A 66 -7.71 -1.06 -10.34
CA ARG A 66 -7.14 0.13 -9.69
C ARG A 66 -7.52 1.37 -10.50
N LYS A 67 -8.08 2.37 -9.80
CA LYS A 67 -8.53 3.63 -10.39
C LYS A 67 -7.43 4.70 -10.39
N LEU A 68 -6.61 4.69 -9.34
CA LEU A 68 -5.43 5.52 -9.20
C LEU A 68 -4.18 4.75 -9.63
N THR A 69 -3.23 5.47 -10.21
CA THR A 69 -1.85 5.02 -10.45
C THR A 69 -1.10 4.84 -9.13
N GLU A 70 0.03 4.16 -9.19
CA GLU A 70 0.87 3.92 -8.00
C GLU A 70 1.36 5.24 -7.40
N LEU A 71 1.81 6.18 -8.23
CA LEU A 71 2.27 7.52 -7.80
C LEU A 71 1.15 8.36 -7.16
N GLU A 72 -0.07 8.29 -7.70
CA GLU A 72 -1.23 8.95 -7.11
C GLU A 72 -1.60 8.32 -5.75
N GLU A 73 -1.56 6.99 -5.65
CA GLU A 73 -1.76 6.30 -4.38
C GLU A 73 -0.65 6.66 -3.37
N ASP A 74 0.61 6.73 -3.78
CA ASP A 74 1.74 7.09 -2.90
C ASP A 74 1.60 8.53 -2.39
N SER A 75 1.23 9.46 -3.27
CA SER A 75 0.97 10.86 -2.90
C SER A 75 -0.17 10.96 -1.89
N LEU A 76 -1.23 10.14 -2.07
CA LEU A 76 -2.34 10.08 -1.14
C LEU A 76 -1.93 9.49 0.22
N VAL A 77 -1.05 8.47 0.25
CA VAL A 77 -0.46 7.93 1.48
C VAL A 77 0.31 9.02 2.22
N GLN A 78 1.21 9.73 1.54
CA GLN A 78 2.00 10.81 2.14
C GLN A 78 1.10 11.92 2.70
N TRP A 79 0.06 12.29 1.96
CA TRP A 79 -0.92 13.25 2.45
C TRP A 79 -1.63 12.76 3.73
N ILE A 80 -2.05 11.49 3.80
CA ILE A 80 -2.67 10.92 5.02
C ILE A 80 -1.71 10.97 6.21
N ILE A 81 -0.45 10.56 6.02
CA ILE A 81 0.56 10.56 7.09
C ILE A 81 0.78 11.99 7.58
N SER A 82 0.97 12.95 6.67
CA SER A 82 1.15 14.36 7.05
C SER A 82 -0.04 14.93 7.83
N MET A 83 -1.26 14.46 7.56
CA MET A 83 -2.47 14.88 8.29
C MET A 83 -2.51 14.25 9.69
N ASP A 84 -2.12 12.98 9.83
CA ASP A 84 -2.03 12.28 11.11
C ASP A 84 -0.97 12.90 12.03
N GLU A 85 0.20 13.25 11.49
CA GLU A 85 1.27 13.94 12.23
C GLU A 85 0.83 15.28 12.84
N ARG A 86 -0.15 15.95 12.21
CA ARG A 86 -0.76 17.20 12.69
C ARG A 86 -1.96 16.97 13.63
N GLY A 87 -2.24 15.72 14.00
CA GLY A 87 -3.38 15.34 14.85
C GLY A 87 -4.73 15.38 14.13
N ALA A 88 -4.75 15.46 12.80
CA ALA A 88 -5.95 15.62 11.98
C ALA A 88 -6.17 14.43 11.04
N ALA A 89 -6.02 13.21 11.55
CA ALA A 89 -6.14 11.98 10.76
C ALA A 89 -7.45 11.93 9.93
N PRO A 90 -7.40 11.78 8.60
CA PRO A 90 -8.58 11.85 7.76
C PRO A 90 -9.44 10.59 7.90
N ARG A 91 -10.78 10.78 7.82
CA ARG A 91 -11.72 9.65 7.80
C ARG A 91 -11.73 8.97 6.43
N LYS A 92 -12.20 7.71 6.36
CA LYS A 92 -12.39 6.98 5.08
C LYS A 92 -13.13 7.77 4.02
N ALA A 93 -14.15 8.53 4.43
CA ALA A 93 -14.96 9.35 3.52
C ALA A 93 -14.12 10.46 2.89
N THR A 94 -13.32 11.16 3.69
CA THR A 94 -12.40 12.21 3.25
C THR A 94 -11.30 11.66 2.35
N VAL A 95 -10.73 10.49 2.67
CA VAL A 95 -9.75 9.82 1.79
C VAL A 95 -10.37 9.48 0.43
N ARG A 96 -11.62 9.00 0.43
CA ARG A 96 -12.38 8.71 -0.80
C ARG A 96 -12.64 9.97 -1.62
N GLU A 97 -12.98 11.07 -0.96
CA GLU A 97 -13.19 12.38 -1.60
C GLU A 97 -11.89 12.89 -2.23
N MET A 98 -10.78 12.84 -1.50
CA MET A 98 -9.46 13.22 -2.02
C MET A 98 -9.07 12.38 -3.25
N ALA A 99 -9.34 11.08 -3.24
CA ALA A 99 -9.13 10.22 -4.41
C ALA A 99 -9.99 10.65 -5.61
N ASN A 100 -11.25 11.03 -5.40
CA ASN A 100 -12.10 11.57 -6.46
C ASN A 100 -11.62 12.93 -6.97
N ILE A 101 -11.08 13.79 -6.11
CA ILE A 101 -10.46 15.05 -6.49
C ILE A 101 -9.28 14.78 -7.43
N LEU A 102 -8.37 13.86 -7.08
CA LEU A 102 -7.26 13.45 -7.94
C LEU A 102 -7.75 12.92 -9.31
N LEU A 103 -8.78 12.06 -9.31
CA LEU A 103 -9.36 11.54 -10.55
C LEU A 103 -10.02 12.62 -11.41
N SER A 104 -10.65 13.62 -10.79
CA SER A 104 -11.24 14.76 -11.49
C SER A 104 -10.18 15.67 -12.11
N ALA A 105 -9.05 15.83 -11.44
CA ALA A 105 -7.92 16.65 -11.91
C ALA A 105 -7.19 16.01 -13.10
N ARG A 106 -7.24 14.67 -13.24
CA ARG A 106 -6.63 13.91 -14.35
C ARG A 106 -7.24 14.23 -15.73
N GLY A 107 -8.38 14.92 -15.74
CA GLY A 107 -9.03 15.41 -16.94
C GLY A 107 -10.46 14.89 -17.03
N SER A 108 -11.41 15.81 -16.90
CA SER A 108 -12.77 15.61 -17.39
C SER A 108 -12.72 15.57 -18.91
N HIS A 109 -12.73 14.37 -19.50
CA HIS A 109 -12.98 14.28 -20.94
C HIS A 109 -14.34 14.94 -21.21
N ARG A 110 -14.40 15.90 -22.13
CA ARG A 110 -15.63 16.67 -22.49
C ARG A 110 -16.88 15.82 -22.76
N SER A 111 -16.71 14.52 -22.99
CA SER A 111 -17.76 13.56 -23.32
C SER A 111 -18.19 12.63 -22.16
N HIS A 112 -17.45 12.55 -21.05
CA HIS A 112 -17.76 11.62 -19.95
C HIS A 112 -17.38 12.20 -18.59
N PRO A 113 -18.23 12.03 -17.54
CA PRO A 113 -17.87 12.45 -16.19
C PRO A 113 -16.59 11.71 -15.72
N PRO A 114 -15.74 12.36 -14.91
CA PRO A 114 -14.53 11.73 -14.42
C PRO A 114 -14.88 10.46 -13.62
N PRO A 115 -14.07 9.39 -13.73
CA PRO A 115 -14.33 8.15 -13.01
C PRO A 115 -14.28 8.42 -11.51
N THR A 116 -15.22 7.84 -10.77
CA THR A 116 -15.25 7.91 -9.31
C THR A 116 -14.87 6.58 -8.68
N VAL A 117 -14.37 6.65 -7.45
CA VAL A 117 -14.08 5.47 -6.64
C VAL A 117 -15.35 4.96 -5.93
N GLY A 118 -15.49 3.64 -5.82
CA GLY A 118 -16.62 3.03 -5.11
C GLY A 118 -16.56 3.22 -3.59
N VAL A 119 -17.68 2.98 -2.90
CA VAL A 119 -17.81 3.14 -1.44
C VAL A 119 -16.76 2.35 -0.66
N ASN A 120 -16.45 1.12 -1.09
CA ASN A 120 -15.50 0.24 -0.44
C ASN A 120 -14.04 0.46 -0.87
N TRP A 121 -13.77 1.44 -1.74
CA TRP A 121 -12.43 1.65 -2.28
C TRP A 121 -11.43 2.05 -1.20
N SER A 122 -11.80 2.95 -0.28
CA SER A 122 -10.91 3.43 0.79
C SER A 122 -10.49 2.31 1.75
N SER A 123 -11.42 1.43 2.14
CA SER A 123 -11.09 0.24 2.94
C SER A 123 -10.05 -0.63 2.21
N LYS A 124 -10.31 -0.98 0.94
CA LYS A 124 -9.39 -1.80 0.15
C LYS A 124 -8.05 -1.10 -0.10
N PHE A 125 -8.03 0.22 -0.23
CA PHE A 125 -6.81 1.01 -0.39
C PHE A 125 -5.95 0.89 0.86
N ILE A 126 -6.54 1.06 2.04
CA ILE A 126 -5.84 0.90 3.33
C ILE A 126 -5.34 -0.54 3.49
N ASP A 127 -6.16 -1.55 3.18
CA ASP A 127 -5.74 -2.96 3.28
C ASP A 127 -4.53 -3.31 2.38
N ARG A 128 -4.35 -2.58 1.27
CA ARG A 128 -3.21 -2.78 0.34
C ARG A 128 -1.94 -2.04 0.76
N ARG A 129 -2.05 -1.01 1.59
CA ARG A 129 -0.95 -0.11 1.98
C ARG A 129 -0.57 -0.38 3.44
N PRO A 130 0.45 -1.22 3.70
CA PRO A 130 0.82 -1.60 5.07
C PRO A 130 1.29 -0.40 5.92
N GLU A 131 1.63 0.71 5.28
CA GLU A 131 1.98 1.98 5.93
C GLU A 131 0.77 2.61 6.62
N LEU A 132 -0.44 2.30 6.15
CA LEU A 132 -1.68 2.85 6.67
C LEU A 132 -2.38 1.85 7.58
N ARG A 133 -2.83 2.33 8.73
CA ARG A 133 -3.70 1.56 9.62
C ARG A 133 -4.87 2.42 10.05
N MET A 134 -6.05 1.82 10.03
CA MET A 134 -7.20 2.47 10.61
C MET A 134 -7.24 2.31 12.13
N ARG A 135 -7.53 3.42 12.80
CA ARG A 135 -7.96 3.44 14.19
C ARG A 135 -9.39 3.95 14.26
N LEU A 136 -10.25 3.21 14.95
CA LEU A 136 -11.59 3.67 15.27
C LEU A 136 -11.50 4.46 16.58
N SER A 137 -12.11 5.64 16.62
CA SER A 137 -12.33 6.33 17.89
C SER A 137 -13.31 5.48 18.70
N ILE A 138 -12.86 5.05 19.88
CA ILE A 138 -13.70 4.42 20.88
C ILE A 138 -14.36 5.56 21.66
N ARG A 139 -15.66 5.44 21.95
CA ARG A 139 -16.32 6.41 22.83
C ARG A 139 -15.60 6.45 24.16
N HIS A 140 -15.26 7.65 24.62
CA HIS A 140 -14.78 7.84 25.99
C HIS A 140 -15.88 7.38 26.95
N ASP A 141 -15.53 6.49 27.87
CA ASP A 141 -16.43 6.03 28.92
C ASP A 141 -16.73 7.21 29.85
N TYR A 142 -18.01 7.44 30.12
CA TYR A 142 -18.47 8.52 30.99
C TYR A 142 -17.86 8.44 32.39
N GLN A 143 -17.74 7.21 32.93
CA GLN A 143 -17.12 7.00 34.24
C GLN A 143 -15.64 7.35 34.21
N ARG A 144 -14.94 7.09 33.10
CA ARG A 144 -13.55 7.48 32.94
C ARG A 144 -13.40 9.00 32.90
N ALA A 145 -14.26 9.70 32.15
CA ALA A 145 -14.24 11.15 32.07
C ALA A 145 -14.48 11.83 33.44
N LEU A 146 -15.36 11.27 34.28
CA LEU A 146 -15.59 11.78 35.64
C LEU A 146 -14.37 11.58 36.56
N ASN A 147 -13.61 10.50 36.37
CA ASN A 147 -12.43 10.18 37.17
C ASN A 147 -11.13 10.84 36.65
N GLU A 148 -11.17 11.49 35.50
CA GLU A 148 -10.05 12.25 34.90
C GLU A 148 -10.03 13.73 35.34
N ASP A 149 -10.61 14.08 36.51
CA ASP A 149 -10.50 15.44 37.06
C ASP A 149 -9.02 15.79 37.32
N PRO A 150 -8.47 16.83 36.66
CA PRO A 150 -7.07 17.22 36.83
C PRO A 150 -6.68 17.51 38.28
N LYS A 151 -7.62 17.93 39.14
CA LYS A 151 -7.34 18.19 40.56
C LYS A 151 -7.13 16.87 41.31
N LEU A 152 -8.09 15.94 41.21
CA LEU A 152 -8.01 14.63 41.84
C LEU A 152 -6.78 13.85 41.39
N LEU A 153 -6.46 13.90 40.09
CA LEU A 153 -5.26 13.26 39.56
C LEU A 153 -3.97 13.85 40.16
N ARG A 154 -3.85 15.19 40.22
CA ARG A 154 -2.67 15.84 40.81
C ARG A 154 -2.51 15.54 42.29
N GLU A 155 -3.60 15.55 43.05
CA GLU A 155 -3.58 15.20 44.48
C GLU A 155 -3.13 13.75 44.69
N TRP A 156 -3.64 12.82 43.87
CA TRP A 156 -3.22 11.43 43.91
C TRP A 156 -1.73 11.26 43.60
N PHE A 157 -1.21 11.85 42.51
CA PHE A 157 0.21 11.78 42.16
C PHE A 157 1.10 12.43 43.24
N SER A 158 0.67 13.54 43.83
CA SER A 158 1.38 14.20 44.92
C SER A 158 1.46 13.32 46.16
N THR A 159 0.37 12.59 46.44
CA THR A 159 0.32 11.63 47.55
C THR A 159 1.29 10.49 47.29
N VAL A 160 1.24 9.87 46.10
CA VAL A 160 2.17 8.79 45.70
C VAL A 160 3.63 9.23 45.79
N GLN A 161 3.95 10.43 45.32
CA GLN A 161 5.32 10.97 45.40
C GLN A 161 5.77 11.10 46.87
N ARG A 162 4.91 11.61 47.75
CA ARG A 162 5.21 11.69 49.17
C ARG A 162 5.45 10.31 49.78
N THR A 163 4.63 9.31 49.46
CA THR A 163 4.80 7.95 49.98
C THR A 163 6.10 7.31 49.48
N ILE A 164 6.50 7.58 48.23
CA ILE A 164 7.78 7.14 47.67
C ILE A 164 8.94 7.79 48.45
N ASP A 165 8.88 9.09 48.66
CA ASP A 165 9.94 9.84 49.37
C ASP A 165 10.06 9.38 50.84
N GLU A 166 8.93 9.06 51.49
CA GLU A 166 8.87 8.58 52.88
C GLU A 166 9.37 7.14 53.04
N ASN A 167 9.09 6.25 52.07
CA ASN A 167 9.40 4.82 52.17
C ASN A 167 10.63 4.39 51.35
N GLY A 168 11.21 5.28 50.56
CA GLY A 168 12.45 5.05 49.80
C GLY A 168 12.35 3.96 48.74
N ILE A 169 11.19 3.80 48.10
CA ILE A 169 10.93 2.80 47.04
C ILE A 169 11.13 3.42 45.66
#